data_AF-A0A518LNK1-F1
#
_entry.id   AF-A0A518LNK1-F1
#
_cell.length_a   1.000
_cell.length_b   1.000
_cell.length_c   1.000
_cell.angle_alpha   90.00
_cell.angle_beta   90.00
_cell.angle_gamma   90.00
#
_symmetry.space_group_name_H-M   'P 1'
#
loop_
_entity.id
_entity.type
_entity.pdbx_description
1 polymer ?
#
loop_
_entity_poly.entity_id
_entity_poly.type
_entity_poly.pdbx_seq_one_letter_code
_entity_poly.pdbx_strand_id
1 'polypeptide(L)'
;MRRRRGLILVVVLVMIALLSLLAASYSFMVRSYTDEVNSQQASFYARMAAESGIQHAIVVLRAYRSDPTVWYDNPAVFRAVPVTPTPQQAVQGNEVVNNSYDPNAPPVWRFNLVAPNPYAPATVRYGLTDETSRLDLNLAKEDQLRRLFEYAIPQETTSQVDVNVLVDSLLDWREKGAAPRPNGAKDEYYAKLEPGYRVKGARFSTIEELLLVRGFSGWVLYGEDYNQNGLLDPNEDDGANSFPPDNGDGVLYPGVAPYFTIWSYEANLSRDGRPRINLNMKDTQKLQEALEAEIPPHLTSYIMAVRTGGKAFNSVMNLIPAPEPDEVPEEEAEPQEDPATTQPQGDPPSSQPGEENPASQPSESTDQGRSEKQAAGAPPVFKDLTPEPPPGTPEDLPLILDRLTVDATPAMAGRINVSTAPLPVLASIVELTDEEVQAIFAARQQLDADQLSTPAFLVTAGLVSPYKFRRILPKVTSASAVFTVDAVGYGDHTGVTQRIKAVLEMRGPVAQVRYYRNLSSLGTAYLPHVVEQRATAGQGGR
;
A
#
# COMPACT_ATOMS: atom_id res chain seq x y z
N MET A 1 -34.43 4.64 -92.70
CA MET A 1 -33.33 4.52 -91.72
C MET A 1 -33.65 5.33 -90.47
N ARG A 2 -33.93 4.70 -89.31
CA ARG A 2 -34.22 5.39 -88.04
C ARG A 2 -32.91 5.47 -87.21
N ARG A 3 -32.53 6.69 -86.82
CA ARG A 3 -31.36 7.01 -85.97
C ARG A 3 -31.38 6.16 -84.67
N ARG A 4 -30.35 5.36 -84.43
CA ARG A 4 -30.09 4.71 -83.13
C ARG A 4 -29.69 5.82 -82.14
N ARG A 5 -30.54 6.06 -81.14
CA ARG A 5 -30.40 7.15 -80.15
C ARG A 5 -29.56 6.67 -78.95
N GLY A 6 -28.47 7.38 -78.64
CA GLY A 6 -27.88 7.70 -77.31
C GLY A 6 -27.82 6.75 -76.10
N LEU A 7 -28.28 5.49 -76.14
CA LEU A 7 -28.42 4.64 -74.94
C LEU A 7 -27.07 4.14 -74.37
N ILE A 8 -26.08 3.89 -75.24
CA ILE A 8 -24.79 3.29 -74.85
C ILE A 8 -24.02 4.17 -73.87
N LEU A 9 -24.04 5.49 -74.06
CA LEU A 9 -23.36 6.43 -73.17
C LEU A 9 -23.93 6.38 -71.74
N VAL A 10 -25.26 6.28 -71.60
CA VAL A 10 -25.92 6.21 -70.29
C VAL A 10 -25.58 4.91 -69.58
N VAL A 11 -25.58 3.78 -70.29
CA VAL A 11 -25.20 2.48 -69.71
C VAL A 11 -23.74 2.49 -69.27
N VAL A 12 -22.83 3.02 -70.10
CA VAL A 12 -21.41 3.13 -69.76
C VAL A 12 -21.20 4.04 -68.55
N LEU A 13 -21.91 5.18 -68.47
CA LEU A 13 -21.83 6.08 -67.31
C LEU A 13 -22.32 5.41 -66.03
N VAL A 14 -23.42 4.65 -66.09
CA VAL A 14 -23.91 3.89 -64.92
C VAL A 14 -22.94 2.80 -64.53
N MET A 15 -22.36 2.07 -65.49
CA MET A 15 -21.34 1.06 -65.20
C MET A 15 -20.08 1.67 -64.57
N ILE A 16 -19.61 2.80 -65.08
CA ILE A 16 -18.47 3.53 -64.50
C ILE A 16 -18.82 4.02 -63.08
N ALA A 17 -20.02 4.56 -62.86
CA ALA A 17 -20.45 5.00 -61.54
C ALA A 17 -20.49 3.83 -60.54
N LEU A 18 -21.05 2.68 -60.92
CA LEU A 18 -21.10 1.48 -60.09
C LEU A 18 -19.70 0.91 -59.81
N LEU A 19 -18.83 0.86 -60.83
CA LEU A 19 -17.43 0.41 -60.67
C LEU A 19 -16.64 1.36 -59.76
N SER A 20 -16.84 2.68 -59.89
CA SER A 20 -16.22 3.68 -59.00
C SER A 20 -16.70 3.53 -57.55
N LEU A 21 -17.99 3.29 -57.32
CA LEU A 21 -18.51 3.03 -55.97
C LEU A 21 -17.93 1.75 -55.37
N LEU A 22 -17.80 0.68 -56.17
CA LEU A 22 -17.19 -0.57 -55.73
C LEU A 22 -15.70 -0.39 -55.42
N ALA A 23 -14.96 0.33 -56.27
CA ALA A 23 -13.54 0.64 -56.05
C ALA A 23 -13.34 1.53 -54.81
N ALA A 24 -14.21 2.52 -54.59
CA ALA A 24 -14.18 3.37 -53.40
C ALA A 24 -14.47 2.57 -52.12
N SER A 25 -15.49 1.71 -52.15
CA SER A 25 -15.84 0.81 -51.04
C SER A 25 -14.70 -0.14 -50.70
N TYR A 26 -14.07 -0.77 -51.70
CA TYR A 26 -12.91 -1.63 -51.51
C TYR A 26 -11.71 -0.85 -50.95
N SER A 27 -11.43 0.36 -51.45
CA SER A 27 -10.34 1.21 -50.95
C SER A 27 -10.54 1.61 -49.49
N PHE A 28 -11.78 1.97 -49.11
CA PHE A 28 -12.13 2.27 -47.73
C PHE A 28 -11.94 1.06 -46.82
N MET A 29 -12.40 -0.12 -47.27
CA MET A 29 -12.25 -1.38 -46.54
C MET A 29 -10.77 -1.74 -46.33
N VAL A 30 -9.95 -1.67 -47.38
CA VAL A 30 -8.51 -1.95 -47.29
C VAL A 30 -7.83 -0.97 -46.33
N ARG A 31 -8.16 0.33 -46.41
CA ARG A 31 -7.60 1.34 -45.51
C ARG A 31 -7.97 1.09 -44.06
N SER A 32 -9.24 0.77 -43.80
CA SER A 32 -9.72 0.41 -42.46
C SER A 32 -8.98 -0.80 -41.91
N TYR A 33 -8.77 -1.85 -42.70
CA TYR A 33 -8.04 -3.03 -42.26
C TYR A 33 -6.55 -2.75 -42.03
N THR A 34 -5.91 -1.92 -42.86
CA THR A 34 -4.51 -1.53 -42.61
C THR A 34 -4.37 -0.68 -41.36
N ASP A 35 -5.30 0.24 -41.11
CA ASP A 35 -5.30 1.08 -39.92
C ASP A 35 -5.53 0.24 -38.65
N GLU A 36 -6.43 -0.75 -38.71
CA GLU A 36 -6.65 -1.71 -37.63
C GLU A 36 -5.41 -2.56 -37.34
N VAL A 37 -4.76 -3.14 -38.36
CA VAL A 37 -3.54 -3.94 -38.20
C VAL A 37 -2.41 -3.10 -37.62
N ASN A 38 -2.23 -1.88 -38.11
CA ASN A 38 -1.20 -0.95 -37.60
C ASN A 38 -1.48 -0.57 -36.14
N SER A 39 -2.74 -0.32 -35.78
CA SER A 39 -3.15 -0.02 -34.41
C SER A 39 -2.91 -1.21 -33.48
N GLN A 40 -3.29 -2.42 -33.88
CA GLN A 40 -3.03 -3.64 -33.09
C GLN A 40 -1.53 -3.89 -32.90
N GLN A 41 -0.72 -3.69 -33.95
CA GLN A 41 0.73 -3.80 -33.85
C GLN A 41 1.32 -2.75 -32.89
N ALA A 42 0.88 -1.49 -32.99
CA ALA A 42 1.30 -0.43 -32.10
C ALA A 42 0.92 -0.71 -30.63
N SER A 43 -0.30 -1.19 -30.37
CA SER A 43 -0.74 -1.61 -29.04
C SER A 43 0.10 -2.77 -28.49
N PHE A 44 0.47 -3.73 -29.33
CA PHE A 44 1.37 -4.81 -28.93
C PHE A 44 2.74 -4.29 -28.52
N TYR A 45 3.36 -3.41 -29.30
CA TYR A 45 4.67 -2.84 -28.95
C TYR A 45 4.61 -1.92 -27.72
N ALA A 46 3.57 -1.11 -27.58
CA ALA A 46 3.33 -0.32 -26.35
C ALA A 46 3.25 -1.23 -25.12
N ARG A 47 2.54 -2.35 -25.22
CA ARG A 47 2.45 -3.34 -24.14
C ARG A 47 3.81 -3.95 -23.83
N MET A 48 4.57 -4.37 -24.84
CA MET A 48 5.93 -4.89 -24.64
C MET A 48 6.86 -3.86 -24.00
N ALA A 49 6.68 -2.59 -24.31
CA ALA A 49 7.42 -1.51 -23.65
C ALA A 49 7.08 -1.40 -22.17
N ALA A 50 5.78 -1.43 -21.82
CA ALA A 50 5.35 -1.46 -20.42
C ALA A 50 5.88 -2.70 -19.67
N GLU A 51 5.83 -3.89 -20.30
CA GLU A 51 6.39 -5.13 -19.72
C GLU A 51 7.91 -5.04 -19.54
N SER A 52 8.62 -4.32 -20.43
CA SER A 52 10.05 -4.04 -20.28
C SER A 52 10.33 -3.16 -19.06
N GLY A 53 9.43 -2.22 -18.74
CA GLY A 53 9.49 -1.44 -17.50
C GLY A 53 9.38 -2.31 -16.26
N ILE A 54 8.53 -3.34 -16.27
CA ILE A 54 8.44 -4.31 -15.16
C ILE A 54 9.76 -5.08 -15.00
N GLN A 55 10.38 -5.52 -16.11
CA GLN A 55 11.69 -6.17 -16.05
C GLN A 55 12.79 -5.23 -15.55
N HIS A 56 12.74 -3.95 -15.95
CA HIS A 56 13.65 -2.92 -15.46
C HIS A 56 13.52 -2.73 -13.94
N ALA A 57 12.28 -2.66 -13.42
CA ALA A 57 12.03 -2.59 -11.97
C ALA A 57 12.65 -3.78 -11.21
N ILE A 58 12.55 -5.00 -11.76
CA ILE A 58 13.16 -6.20 -11.16
C ILE A 58 14.69 -6.04 -11.07
N VAL A 59 15.34 -5.52 -12.12
CA VAL A 59 16.79 -5.30 -12.13
C VAL A 59 17.19 -4.25 -11.08
N VAL A 60 16.45 -3.14 -10.99
CA VAL A 60 16.69 -2.11 -9.97
C VAL A 60 16.53 -2.67 -8.56
N LEU A 61 15.43 -3.38 -8.29
CA LEU A 61 15.17 -3.97 -6.96
C LEU A 61 16.20 -5.04 -6.56
N ARG A 62 16.80 -5.76 -7.52
CA ARG A 62 17.88 -6.72 -7.20
C ARG A 62 19.11 -6.06 -6.61
N ALA A 63 19.44 -4.86 -7.07
CA ALA A 63 20.65 -4.15 -6.68
C ALA A 63 20.41 -3.13 -5.56
N TYR A 64 19.25 -2.46 -5.57
CA TYR A 64 19.01 -1.25 -4.77
C TYR A 64 17.74 -1.31 -3.93
N ARG A 65 17.17 -2.50 -3.67
CA ARG A 65 15.91 -2.62 -2.90
C ARG A 65 15.94 -1.92 -1.52
N SER A 66 17.08 -1.90 -0.85
CA SER A 66 17.24 -1.25 0.46
C SER A 66 17.57 0.24 0.37
N ASP A 67 17.63 0.80 -0.83
CA ASP A 67 17.95 2.21 -1.09
C ASP A 67 16.76 2.92 -1.79
N PRO A 68 15.89 3.60 -1.02
CA PRO A 68 14.73 4.29 -1.57
C PRO A 68 15.09 5.43 -2.53
N THR A 69 16.29 5.99 -2.48
CA THR A 69 16.71 7.06 -3.42
C THR A 69 16.74 6.59 -4.87
N VAL A 70 16.84 5.28 -5.09
CA VAL A 70 16.90 4.68 -6.42
C VAL A 70 15.51 4.23 -6.89
N TRP A 71 14.75 3.53 -6.05
CA TRP A 71 13.51 2.89 -6.50
C TRP A 71 12.23 3.70 -6.22
N TYR A 72 12.22 4.64 -5.28
CA TYR A 72 10.99 5.32 -4.84
C TYR A 72 10.57 6.47 -5.77
N ASP A 73 11.46 7.41 -6.04
CA ASP A 73 11.24 8.49 -7.02
C ASP A 73 12.56 8.85 -7.69
N ASN A 74 12.75 8.33 -8.91
CA ASN A 74 13.94 8.56 -9.70
C ASN A 74 13.57 8.71 -11.18
N PRO A 75 13.25 9.93 -11.64
CA PRO A 75 12.91 10.19 -13.03
C PRO A 75 14.03 9.82 -14.01
N ALA A 76 15.30 9.89 -13.60
CA ALA A 76 16.42 9.51 -14.48
C ALA A 76 16.41 8.01 -14.81
N VAL A 77 15.94 7.18 -13.88
CA VAL A 77 15.87 5.71 -14.02
C VAL A 77 14.53 5.27 -14.63
N PHE A 78 13.44 5.98 -14.36
CA PHE A 78 12.09 5.47 -14.62
C PHE A 78 11.23 6.30 -15.58
N ARG A 79 11.70 7.45 -16.07
CA ARG A 79 10.97 8.29 -17.02
C ARG A 79 11.53 8.18 -18.43
N ALA A 80 10.63 7.99 -19.40
CA ALA A 80 10.88 8.00 -20.83
C ALA A 80 12.00 7.03 -21.26
N VAL A 81 12.09 5.88 -20.60
CA VAL A 81 13.20 4.93 -20.79
C VAL A 81 13.01 4.18 -22.11
N PRO A 82 13.99 4.22 -23.04
CA PRO A 82 13.88 3.53 -24.32
C PRO A 82 14.06 2.01 -24.15
N VAL A 83 13.25 1.22 -24.85
CA VAL A 83 13.26 -0.26 -24.77
C VAL A 83 14.30 -0.88 -25.71
N THR A 84 14.77 -0.15 -26.72
CA THR A 84 15.77 -0.62 -27.69
C THR A 84 16.74 0.51 -27.96
N PRO A 85 18.06 0.23 -28.14
CA PRO A 85 18.95 1.22 -28.72
C PRO A 85 18.55 1.40 -30.18
N THR A 86 17.69 2.37 -30.47
CA THR A 86 17.60 2.94 -31.81
C THR A 86 19.01 3.43 -32.22
N PRO A 87 19.33 3.52 -33.52
CA PRO A 87 20.65 3.96 -34.00
C PRO A 87 21.11 5.18 -33.20
N GLN A 88 22.40 5.24 -32.80
CA GLN A 88 22.97 6.21 -31.84
C GLN A 88 22.59 7.70 -32.03
N GLN A 89 21.99 8.07 -33.16
CA GLN A 89 21.49 9.40 -33.48
C GLN A 89 20.07 9.71 -32.94
N ALA A 90 19.24 8.71 -32.61
CA ALA A 90 17.86 8.92 -32.16
C ALA A 90 17.69 8.99 -30.63
N VAL A 91 18.75 8.68 -29.86
CA VAL A 91 18.73 8.67 -28.39
C VAL A 91 19.74 9.68 -27.87
N GLN A 92 19.43 10.97 -27.97
CA GLN A 92 20.07 11.96 -27.09
C GLN A 92 19.18 12.13 -25.85
N GLY A 93 19.39 11.26 -24.86
CA GLY A 93 18.80 11.35 -23.53
C GLY A 93 17.35 10.85 -23.38
N ASN A 94 16.83 11.02 -22.16
CA ASN A 94 15.41 10.85 -21.82
C ASN A 94 14.56 12.07 -22.27
N GLU A 95 15.12 12.92 -23.13
CA GLU A 95 14.43 14.10 -23.65
C GLU A 95 13.48 13.68 -24.76
N VAL A 96 12.19 13.73 -24.48
CA VAL A 96 11.14 13.64 -25.50
C VAL A 96 11.21 14.93 -26.31
N VAL A 97 11.70 14.85 -27.55
CA VAL A 97 11.70 15.99 -28.47
C VAL A 97 10.23 16.39 -28.69
N ASN A 98 9.89 17.65 -28.35
CA ASN A 98 8.58 18.27 -28.53
C ASN A 98 7.44 17.87 -27.57
N ASN A 99 7.69 17.32 -26.36
CA ASN A 99 6.70 17.23 -25.26
C ASN A 99 5.26 16.82 -25.71
N SER A 100 5.14 16.00 -26.74
CA SER A 100 3.87 15.65 -27.35
C SER A 100 4.08 14.49 -28.33
N TYR A 101 3.00 13.80 -28.63
CA TYR A 101 2.96 12.83 -29.72
C TYR A 101 3.31 13.51 -31.06
N ASP A 102 4.30 12.98 -31.76
CA ASP A 102 4.69 13.45 -33.10
C ASP A 102 4.63 12.27 -34.09
N PRO A 103 3.65 12.23 -35.02
CA PRO A 103 3.54 11.15 -36.00
C PRO A 103 4.75 11.03 -36.94
N ASN A 104 5.64 12.04 -36.98
CA ASN A 104 6.86 12.03 -37.78
C ASN A 104 8.12 11.71 -36.94
N ALA A 105 7.97 11.47 -35.64
CA ALA A 105 9.09 11.09 -34.78
C ALA A 105 9.69 9.74 -35.22
N PRO A 106 10.98 9.51 -34.91
CA PRO A 106 11.57 8.19 -35.06
C PRO A 106 10.77 7.12 -34.29
N PRO A 107 10.71 5.86 -34.77
CA PRO A 107 9.88 4.82 -34.16
C PRO A 107 10.48 4.25 -32.86
N VAL A 108 10.57 5.11 -31.84
CA VAL A 108 11.09 4.78 -30.51
C VAL A 108 9.95 4.38 -29.60
N TRP A 109 10.14 3.25 -28.90
CA TRP A 109 9.24 2.76 -27.87
C TRP A 109 9.87 2.99 -26.51
N ARG A 110 9.07 3.53 -25.58
CA ARG A 110 9.51 3.94 -24.25
C ARG A 110 8.57 3.41 -23.18
N PHE A 111 9.05 3.39 -21.95
CA PHE A 111 8.21 3.20 -20.78
C PHE A 111 8.44 4.28 -19.72
N ASN A 112 7.41 4.51 -18.92
CA ASN A 112 7.45 5.20 -17.64
C ASN A 112 7.04 4.21 -16.54
N LEU A 113 7.71 4.26 -15.39
CA LEU A 113 7.15 3.69 -14.15
C LEU A 113 6.66 4.84 -13.30
N VAL A 114 5.37 4.86 -12.99
CA VAL A 114 4.68 6.00 -12.35
C VAL A 114 4.00 5.56 -11.08
N ALA A 115 3.89 6.49 -10.13
CA ALA A 115 3.08 6.32 -8.94
C ALA A 115 2.56 7.67 -8.43
N PRO A 116 1.48 7.69 -7.64
CA PRO A 116 0.97 8.92 -7.04
C PRO A 116 2.05 9.62 -6.21
N ASN A 117 2.10 10.95 -6.31
CA ASN A 117 2.97 11.78 -5.48
C ASN A 117 2.18 12.31 -4.27
N PRO A 118 2.39 11.75 -3.06
CA PRO A 118 1.61 12.14 -1.89
C PRO A 118 1.93 13.57 -1.43
N TYR A 119 3.04 14.15 -1.88
CA TYR A 119 3.48 15.49 -1.49
C TYR A 119 3.10 16.59 -2.48
N ALA A 120 2.75 16.21 -3.71
CA ALA A 120 2.30 17.12 -4.75
C ALA A 120 1.22 16.42 -5.59
N PRO A 121 -0.04 16.39 -5.12
CA PRO A 121 -1.13 15.61 -5.72
C PRO A 121 -1.45 15.93 -7.18
N ALA A 122 -1.02 17.10 -7.68
CA ALA A 122 -1.14 17.48 -9.09
C ALA A 122 -0.06 16.85 -9.98
N THR A 123 0.87 16.05 -9.44
CA THR A 123 2.01 15.46 -10.15
C THR A 123 2.15 13.99 -9.82
N VAL A 124 3.00 13.28 -10.56
CA VAL A 124 3.40 11.90 -10.25
C VAL A 124 4.87 11.85 -9.83
N ARG A 125 5.23 10.78 -9.13
CA ARG A 125 6.62 10.36 -8.97
C ARG A 125 6.95 9.27 -9.99
N TYR A 126 8.22 9.17 -10.37
CA TYR A 126 8.69 8.15 -11.29
C TYR A 126 9.42 7.07 -10.53
N GLY A 127 8.73 5.98 -10.18
CA GLY A 127 9.29 4.91 -9.36
C GLY A 127 8.27 3.87 -8.94
N LEU A 128 8.59 3.11 -7.89
CA LEU A 128 7.82 1.95 -7.43
C LEU A 128 7.14 2.25 -6.10
N THR A 129 6.02 1.57 -5.80
CA THR A 129 5.35 1.69 -4.51
C THR A 129 5.59 0.43 -3.70
N ASP A 130 6.07 0.54 -2.48
CA ASP A 130 6.19 -0.63 -1.62
C ASP A 130 4.84 -1.02 -1.00
N GLU A 131 4.50 -2.31 -0.97
CA GLU A 131 3.20 -2.76 -0.44
C GLU A 131 3.08 -2.62 1.08
N THR A 132 4.21 -2.56 1.79
CA THR A 132 4.25 -2.28 3.24
C THR A 132 3.84 -0.84 3.56
N SER A 133 3.85 0.08 2.59
CA SER A 133 3.27 1.42 2.75
C SER A 133 1.74 1.41 2.82
N ARG A 134 1.08 0.26 2.60
CA ARG A 134 -0.37 0.07 2.63
C ARG A 134 -0.79 -0.84 3.79
N LEU A 135 -2.03 -0.70 4.22
CA LEU A 135 -2.61 -1.54 5.26
C LEU A 135 -2.98 -2.92 4.68
N ASP A 136 -2.53 -4.00 5.33
CA ASP A 136 -2.86 -5.36 4.89
C ASP A 136 -4.31 -5.70 5.25
N LEU A 137 -5.17 -5.78 4.24
CA LEU A 137 -6.60 -6.06 4.36
C LEU A 137 -6.88 -7.38 5.10
N ASN A 138 -5.98 -8.36 4.98
CA ASN A 138 -6.13 -9.67 5.61
C ASN A 138 -5.64 -9.73 7.06
N LEU A 139 -4.89 -8.73 7.53
CA LEU A 139 -4.30 -8.70 8.88
C LEU A 139 -4.79 -7.51 9.72
N ALA A 140 -5.30 -6.46 9.09
CA ALA A 140 -5.79 -5.25 9.73
C ALA A 140 -6.79 -5.54 10.84
N LYS A 141 -6.62 -4.84 11.96
CA LYS A 141 -7.54 -4.89 13.11
C LYS A 141 -8.69 -3.89 12.94
N GLU A 142 -9.74 -4.10 13.72
CA GLU A 142 -10.94 -3.26 13.71
C GLU A 142 -10.60 -1.77 13.84
N ASP A 143 -9.83 -1.41 14.86
CA ASP A 143 -9.47 -0.02 15.12
C ASP A 143 -8.63 0.60 13.98
N GLN A 144 -7.76 -0.18 13.34
CA GLN A 144 -6.97 0.30 12.20
C GLN A 144 -7.86 0.57 10.98
N LEU A 145 -8.82 -0.32 10.71
CA LEU A 145 -9.77 -0.15 9.61
C LEU A 145 -10.66 1.06 9.85
N ARG A 146 -11.22 1.19 11.05
CA ARG A 146 -12.04 2.32 11.46
C ARG A 146 -11.31 3.64 11.27
N ARG A 147 -10.11 3.74 11.85
CA ARG A 147 -9.30 4.96 11.78
C ARG A 147 -8.90 5.31 10.35
N LEU A 148 -8.56 4.32 9.52
CA LEU A 148 -8.28 4.53 8.10
C LEU A 148 -9.52 5.05 7.35
N PHE A 149 -10.70 4.46 7.55
CA PHE A 149 -11.91 4.88 6.87
C PHE A 149 -12.38 6.27 7.29
N GLU A 150 -12.34 6.59 8.58
CA GLU A 150 -12.67 7.92 9.08
C GLU A 150 -11.75 9.00 8.52
N TYR A 151 -10.48 8.67 8.33
CA TYR A 151 -9.49 9.58 7.77
C TYR A 151 -9.58 9.69 6.24
N ALA A 152 -9.78 8.58 5.55
CA ALA A 152 -9.73 8.51 4.09
C ALA A 152 -11.02 8.96 3.41
N ILE A 153 -12.18 8.68 4.01
CA ILE A 153 -13.50 8.90 3.40
C ILE A 153 -13.98 10.31 3.78
N PRO A 154 -14.23 11.21 2.82
CA PRO A 154 -14.73 12.54 3.11
C PRO A 154 -16.09 12.49 3.82
N GLN A 155 -16.27 13.30 4.86
CA GLN A 155 -17.49 13.33 5.68
C GLN A 155 -18.61 14.16 5.03
N GLU A 156 -18.24 15.19 4.24
CA GLU A 156 -19.18 16.11 3.59
C GLU A 156 -19.51 15.64 2.16
N THR A 157 -20.07 14.44 2.01
CA THR A 157 -20.49 13.94 0.69
C THR A 157 -21.98 13.64 0.64
N THR A 158 -22.53 13.68 -0.57
CA THR A 158 -23.91 13.25 -0.87
C THR A 158 -24.12 11.74 -0.65
N SER A 159 -23.03 10.96 -0.61
CA SER A 159 -23.07 9.53 -0.34
C SER A 159 -22.95 9.27 1.16
N GLN A 160 -24.06 8.94 1.82
CA GLN A 160 -24.01 8.51 3.23
C GLN A 160 -23.24 7.20 3.36
N VAL A 161 -22.01 7.27 3.86
CA VAL A 161 -21.16 6.11 4.15
C VAL A 161 -21.13 5.89 5.65
N ASP A 162 -21.61 4.73 6.09
CA ASP A 162 -21.51 4.32 7.49
C ASP A 162 -20.25 3.47 7.70
N VAL A 163 -19.24 4.07 8.35
CA VAL A 163 -17.96 3.40 8.67
C VAL A 163 -18.18 2.14 9.51
N ASN A 164 -19.16 2.11 10.42
CA ASN A 164 -19.43 0.92 11.22
C ASN A 164 -19.87 -0.26 10.34
N VAL A 165 -20.71 0.01 9.34
CA VAL A 165 -21.14 -0.99 8.36
C VAL A 165 -19.94 -1.49 7.56
N LEU A 166 -19.05 -0.60 7.10
CA LEU A 166 -17.86 -0.99 6.34
C LEU A 166 -16.93 -1.90 7.15
N VAL A 167 -16.60 -1.51 8.38
CA VAL A 167 -15.69 -2.26 9.25
C VAL A 167 -16.27 -3.62 9.61
N ASP A 168 -17.50 -3.65 10.13
CA ASP A 168 -18.13 -4.89 10.57
C ASP A 168 -18.34 -5.87 9.41
N SER A 169 -18.78 -5.37 8.25
CA SER A 169 -19.03 -6.20 7.07
C SER A 169 -17.74 -6.75 6.46
N LEU A 170 -16.66 -5.96 6.44
CA LEU A 170 -15.34 -6.41 5.98
C LEU A 170 -14.79 -7.51 6.89
N LEU A 171 -14.86 -7.32 8.20
CA LEU A 171 -14.41 -8.33 9.17
C LEU A 171 -15.26 -9.61 9.07
N ASP A 172 -16.58 -9.48 8.94
CA ASP A 172 -17.48 -10.61 8.73
C ASP A 172 -17.22 -11.34 7.41
N TRP A 173 -16.84 -10.62 6.37
CA TRP A 173 -16.46 -11.22 5.09
C TRP A 173 -15.19 -12.06 5.18
N ARG A 174 -14.19 -11.54 5.89
CA ARG A 174 -12.86 -12.15 6.04
C ARG A 174 -12.84 -13.35 6.99
N GLU A 175 -13.73 -13.37 7.97
CA GLU A 175 -13.67 -14.30 9.10
C GLU A 175 -14.74 -15.39 9.07
N LYS A 176 -14.37 -16.57 9.56
CA LYS A 176 -15.30 -17.70 9.70
C LYS A 176 -16.34 -17.41 10.78
N GLY A 177 -17.51 -18.04 10.66
CA GLY A 177 -18.60 -17.95 11.64
C GLY A 177 -19.90 -17.49 10.98
N ALA A 178 -21.02 -17.92 11.56
CA ALA A 178 -22.36 -17.66 11.02
C ALA A 178 -23.02 -16.41 11.62
N ALA A 179 -22.65 -16.01 12.83
CA ALA A 179 -23.20 -14.82 13.48
C ALA A 179 -22.58 -13.55 12.89
N PRO A 180 -23.39 -12.57 12.44
CA PRO A 180 -22.88 -11.27 12.02
C PRO A 180 -22.52 -10.40 13.23
N ARG A 181 -21.59 -9.46 13.01
CA ARG A 181 -21.35 -8.31 13.90
C ARG A 181 -22.55 -7.35 13.89
N PRO A 182 -22.64 -6.40 14.84
CA PRO A 182 -23.80 -5.51 14.98
C PRO A 182 -24.24 -4.82 13.68
N ASN A 183 -23.29 -4.33 12.89
CA ASN A 183 -23.56 -3.67 11.60
C ASN A 183 -23.11 -4.50 10.39
N GLY A 184 -22.65 -5.73 10.66
CA GLY A 184 -22.02 -6.60 9.68
C GLY A 184 -23.02 -7.37 8.80
N ALA A 185 -22.50 -8.36 8.09
CA ALA A 185 -23.28 -9.20 7.19
C ALA A 185 -22.65 -10.58 7.00
N LYS A 186 -23.49 -11.61 7.10
CA LYS A 186 -23.14 -13.01 6.83
C LYS A 186 -24.09 -13.59 5.78
N ASP A 187 -24.06 -14.90 5.57
CA ASP A 187 -24.83 -15.60 4.52
C ASP A 187 -26.31 -15.19 4.46
N GLU A 188 -26.98 -14.96 5.59
CA GLU A 188 -28.39 -14.57 5.59
C GLU A 188 -28.65 -13.23 4.87
N TYR A 189 -27.72 -12.28 4.99
CA TYR A 189 -27.79 -11.00 4.27
C TYR A 189 -27.54 -11.22 2.78
N TYR A 190 -26.43 -11.86 2.42
CA TYR A 190 -26.00 -12.00 1.01
C TYR A 190 -26.92 -12.91 0.19
N ALA A 191 -27.57 -13.90 0.81
CA ALA A 191 -28.53 -14.78 0.15
C ALA A 191 -29.82 -14.07 -0.29
N LYS A 192 -30.12 -12.90 0.30
CA LYS A 192 -31.30 -12.07 -0.04
C LYS A 192 -31.03 -11.09 -1.19
N LEU A 193 -29.79 -10.97 -1.66
CA LEU A 193 -29.42 -10.10 -2.79
C LEU A 193 -29.88 -10.71 -4.13
N GLU A 194 -29.83 -9.91 -5.19
CA GLU A 194 -30.17 -10.35 -6.56
C GLU A 194 -28.98 -10.11 -7.51
N PRO A 195 -28.29 -11.17 -8.01
CA PRO A 195 -28.41 -12.57 -7.60
C PRO A 195 -27.85 -12.80 -6.18
N GLY A 196 -28.45 -13.73 -5.44
CA GLY A 196 -28.00 -14.06 -4.08
C GLY A 196 -26.69 -14.84 -4.11
N TYR A 197 -25.80 -14.56 -3.16
CA TYR A 197 -24.52 -15.24 -3.00
C TYR A 197 -24.18 -15.47 -1.53
N ARG A 198 -23.02 -16.08 -1.26
CA ARG A 198 -22.55 -16.40 0.09
C ARG A 198 -21.36 -15.55 0.48
N VAL A 199 -21.23 -15.32 1.78
CA VAL A 199 -20.03 -14.71 2.34
C VAL A 199 -18.85 -15.63 2.12
N LYS A 200 -17.66 -15.08 1.87
CA LYS A 200 -16.46 -15.91 1.69
C LYS A 200 -16.02 -16.60 2.98
N GLY A 201 -16.08 -15.88 4.10
CA GLY A 201 -15.63 -16.36 5.41
C GLY A 201 -14.14 -16.74 5.44
N ALA A 202 -13.34 -16.11 4.59
CA ALA A 202 -11.91 -16.36 4.44
C ALA A 202 -11.19 -15.11 3.91
N ARG A 203 -9.85 -15.16 3.93
CA ARG A 203 -8.99 -14.07 3.43
C ARG A 203 -9.36 -13.61 2.02
N PHE A 204 -9.28 -12.31 1.80
CA PHE A 204 -9.44 -11.66 0.50
C PHE A 204 -8.39 -12.16 -0.49
N SER A 205 -8.82 -12.36 -1.74
CA SER A 205 -7.96 -12.79 -2.84
C SER A 205 -7.55 -11.64 -3.76
N THR A 206 -8.34 -10.57 -3.77
CA THR A 206 -8.04 -9.29 -4.43
C THR A 206 -8.65 -8.15 -3.62
N ILE A 207 -8.27 -6.91 -3.91
CA ILE A 207 -8.87 -5.72 -3.28
C ILE A 207 -10.31 -5.50 -3.77
N GLU A 208 -10.57 -5.78 -5.04
CA GLU A 208 -11.88 -5.58 -5.70
C GLU A 208 -12.98 -6.49 -5.15
N GLU A 209 -12.61 -7.55 -4.44
CA GLU A 209 -13.56 -8.38 -3.70
C GLU A 209 -14.31 -7.57 -2.62
N LEU A 210 -13.79 -6.41 -2.20
CA LEU A 210 -14.54 -5.45 -1.38
C LEU A 210 -15.87 -5.02 -2.03
N LEU A 211 -16.00 -5.01 -3.37
CA LEU A 211 -17.27 -4.69 -4.04
C LEU A 211 -18.38 -5.73 -3.80
N LEU A 212 -18.04 -6.90 -3.25
CA LEU A 212 -19.00 -7.92 -2.81
C LEU A 212 -19.38 -7.78 -1.34
N VAL A 213 -18.73 -6.87 -0.60
CA VAL A 213 -18.95 -6.67 0.83
C VAL A 213 -20.01 -5.59 1.03
N ARG A 214 -20.95 -5.85 1.94
CA ARG A 214 -21.98 -4.87 2.31
C ARG A 214 -21.36 -3.51 2.64
N GLY A 215 -21.95 -2.45 2.07
CA GLY A 215 -21.55 -1.05 2.29
C GLY A 215 -20.47 -0.53 1.34
N PHE A 216 -19.69 -1.41 0.71
CA PHE A 216 -18.68 -0.99 -0.27
C PHE A 216 -19.32 -0.80 -1.65
N SER A 217 -19.25 0.42 -2.15
CA SER A 217 -19.62 0.78 -3.52
C SER A 217 -18.37 1.06 -4.37
N GLY A 218 -18.54 1.22 -5.68
CA GLY A 218 -17.47 1.72 -6.54
C GLY A 218 -16.92 3.07 -6.07
N TRP A 219 -17.79 3.92 -5.52
CA TRP A 219 -17.43 5.19 -4.91
C TRP A 219 -16.57 5.02 -3.66
N VAL A 220 -16.93 4.13 -2.73
CA VAL A 220 -16.09 3.88 -1.55
C VAL A 220 -14.73 3.32 -1.99
N LEU A 221 -14.71 2.41 -2.96
CA LEU A 221 -13.49 1.71 -3.33
C LEU A 221 -12.53 2.54 -4.19
N TYR A 222 -13.04 3.24 -5.21
CA TYR A 222 -12.25 3.96 -6.21
C TYR A 222 -12.42 5.49 -6.13
N GLY A 223 -13.43 5.98 -5.40
CA GLY A 223 -13.73 7.39 -5.30
C GLY A 223 -13.99 8.02 -6.67
N GLU A 224 -13.43 9.22 -6.83
CA GLU A 224 -13.43 10.04 -8.04
C GLU A 224 -12.30 9.62 -8.99
N ASP A 225 -11.28 8.90 -8.51
CA ASP A 225 -10.14 8.45 -9.32
C ASP A 225 -10.49 7.20 -10.15
N TYR A 226 -11.38 7.36 -11.12
CA TYR A 226 -11.91 6.22 -11.85
C TYR A 226 -10.84 5.51 -12.70
N ASN A 227 -9.91 6.30 -13.25
CA ASN A 227 -8.81 5.76 -14.03
C ASN A 227 -7.63 5.27 -13.16
N GLN A 228 -7.70 5.47 -11.83
CA GLN A 228 -6.73 5.03 -10.82
C GLN A 228 -5.33 5.64 -11.00
N ASN A 229 -5.23 6.88 -11.47
CA ASN A 229 -3.95 7.54 -11.71
C ASN A 229 -3.43 8.35 -10.50
N GLY A 230 -4.28 8.61 -9.50
CA GLY A 230 -4.00 9.44 -8.34
C GLY A 230 -3.88 10.93 -8.64
N LEU A 231 -4.44 11.40 -9.75
CA LEU A 231 -4.40 12.79 -10.21
C LEU A 231 -5.85 13.27 -10.42
N LEU A 232 -6.16 14.49 -10.01
CA LEU A 232 -7.48 15.07 -10.26
C LEU A 232 -7.62 15.41 -11.76
N ASP A 233 -8.41 14.63 -12.49
CA ASP A 233 -8.75 14.90 -13.89
C ASP A 233 -9.95 15.86 -14.01
N PRO A 234 -10.09 16.59 -15.14
CA PRO A 234 -11.18 17.57 -15.29
C PRO A 234 -12.60 16.99 -15.17
N ASN A 235 -12.77 15.71 -15.47
CA ASN A 235 -14.05 14.99 -15.34
C ASN A 235 -14.27 14.42 -13.93
N GLU A 236 -13.34 14.64 -13.01
CA GLU A 236 -13.37 14.19 -11.61
C GLU A 236 -13.51 15.40 -10.66
N ASP A 237 -13.76 16.60 -11.21
CA ASP A 237 -13.95 17.87 -10.51
C ASP A 237 -15.06 18.72 -11.20
N ASP A 238 -16.01 18.06 -11.88
CA ASP A 238 -17.09 18.72 -12.65
C ASP A 238 -18.50 18.53 -12.06
N GLY A 239 -18.57 17.95 -10.87
CA GLY A 239 -19.75 17.65 -10.08
C GLY A 239 -20.56 16.51 -10.68
N ALA A 240 -21.63 16.86 -11.39
CA ALA A 240 -22.56 15.90 -12.01
C ALA A 240 -22.59 16.01 -13.53
N ASN A 241 -21.62 16.73 -14.13
CA ASN A 241 -21.63 16.97 -15.57
C ASN A 241 -21.14 15.74 -16.34
N SER A 242 -20.15 15.05 -15.81
CA SER A 242 -19.67 13.79 -16.37
C SER A 242 -19.49 12.71 -15.31
N PHE A 243 -18.93 11.59 -15.72
CA PHE A 243 -18.63 10.47 -14.83
C PHE A 243 -17.12 10.49 -14.56
N PRO A 244 -16.67 10.18 -13.33
CA PRO A 244 -17.43 9.67 -12.18
C PRO A 244 -18.28 10.73 -11.46
N PRO A 245 -19.25 10.33 -10.60
CA PRO A 245 -19.88 11.28 -9.69
C PRO A 245 -18.80 11.92 -8.83
N ASP A 246 -18.75 13.24 -8.71
CA ASP A 246 -17.77 13.94 -7.88
C ASP A 246 -18.42 15.11 -7.12
N ASN A 247 -17.67 15.74 -6.21
CA ASN A 247 -18.17 16.87 -5.42
C ASN A 247 -17.69 18.25 -5.90
N GLY A 248 -16.81 18.32 -6.90
CA GLY A 248 -16.26 19.56 -7.47
C GLY A 248 -15.54 20.45 -6.46
N ASP A 249 -14.92 19.87 -5.43
CA ASP A 249 -14.25 20.63 -4.36
C ASP A 249 -12.76 20.95 -4.63
N GLY A 250 -12.24 20.51 -5.77
CA GLY A 250 -10.84 20.67 -6.17
C GLY A 250 -9.87 19.71 -5.47
N VAL A 251 -10.36 18.71 -4.73
CA VAL A 251 -9.57 17.72 -3.99
C VAL A 251 -9.98 16.31 -4.39
N LEU A 252 -9.08 15.58 -5.04
CA LEU A 252 -9.33 14.20 -5.42
C LEU A 252 -9.59 13.31 -4.19
N TYR A 253 -10.74 12.64 -4.17
CA TYR A 253 -10.95 11.45 -3.35
C TYR A 253 -10.61 10.18 -4.15
N PRO A 254 -9.47 9.50 -3.91
CA PRO A 254 -9.05 8.37 -4.74
C PRO A 254 -9.68 7.02 -4.33
N GLY A 255 -10.69 7.06 -3.48
CA GLY A 255 -11.26 5.87 -2.84
C GLY A 255 -10.32 5.25 -1.79
N VAL A 256 -10.75 4.12 -1.21
CA VAL A 256 -9.95 3.40 -0.20
C VAL A 256 -8.97 2.38 -0.79
N ALA A 257 -9.13 1.97 -2.05
CA ALA A 257 -8.29 0.96 -2.69
C ALA A 257 -6.78 1.26 -2.66
N PRO A 258 -6.31 2.51 -2.87
CA PRO A 258 -4.88 2.82 -2.84
C PRO A 258 -4.20 2.59 -1.49
N TYR A 259 -4.99 2.52 -0.41
CA TYR A 259 -4.50 2.37 0.96
C TYR A 259 -4.43 0.92 1.43
N PHE A 260 -4.95 -0.03 0.65
CA PHE A 260 -4.96 -1.45 0.99
C PHE A 260 -4.01 -2.29 0.15
N THR A 261 -3.51 -3.35 0.77
CA THR A 261 -2.83 -4.46 0.10
C THR A 261 -3.31 -5.79 0.65
N ILE A 262 -3.03 -6.89 -0.06
CA ILE A 262 -3.09 -8.25 0.49
C ILE A 262 -1.70 -8.89 0.57
N TRP A 263 -0.65 -8.10 0.34
CA TRP A 263 0.75 -8.53 0.29
C TRP A 263 1.68 -7.60 1.09
N SER A 264 1.42 -7.39 2.38
CA SER A 264 2.36 -6.65 3.24
C SER A 264 3.40 -7.58 3.85
N TYR A 265 4.61 -7.62 3.27
CA TYR A 265 5.73 -8.42 3.76
C TYR A 265 7.02 -7.63 3.79
N GLU A 266 7.81 -7.83 4.85
CA GLU A 266 9.21 -7.46 4.91
C GLU A 266 10.09 -8.70 5.16
N ALA A 267 11.31 -8.68 4.65
CA ALA A 267 12.30 -9.72 4.95
C ALA A 267 13.05 -9.32 6.23
N ASN A 268 13.33 -10.30 7.10
CA ASN A 268 14.09 -10.08 8.33
C ASN A 268 15.60 -10.02 8.04
N LEU A 269 15.99 -8.99 7.29
CA LEU A 269 17.34 -8.74 6.83
C LEU A 269 17.78 -7.32 7.27
N SER A 270 19.09 -7.15 7.45
CA SER A 270 19.74 -5.85 7.49
C SER A 270 19.78 -5.23 6.09
N ARG A 271 20.14 -3.95 6.02
CA ARG A 271 20.24 -3.15 4.79
C ARG A 271 21.17 -3.75 3.73
N ASP A 272 22.23 -4.43 4.18
CA ASP A 272 23.19 -5.14 3.33
C ASP A 272 22.74 -6.56 2.92
N GLY A 273 21.50 -6.95 3.27
CA GLY A 273 20.89 -8.22 2.87
C GLY A 273 21.27 -9.42 3.73
N ARG A 274 21.99 -9.23 4.85
CA ARG A 274 22.31 -10.29 5.81
C ARG A 274 21.15 -10.55 6.78
N PRO A 275 20.94 -11.78 7.27
CA PRO A 275 19.98 -12.03 8.35
C PRO A 275 20.34 -11.24 9.60
N ARG A 276 19.34 -10.64 10.26
CA ARG A 276 19.55 -9.95 11.53
C ARG A 276 19.98 -10.92 12.64
N ILE A 277 20.82 -10.45 13.55
CA ILE A 277 21.31 -11.23 14.68
C ILE A 277 20.17 -11.38 15.69
N ASN A 278 19.75 -12.61 15.94
CA ASN A 278 18.74 -12.89 16.95
C ASN A 278 19.36 -12.86 18.36
N LEU A 279 18.95 -11.88 19.17
CA LEU A 279 19.39 -11.70 20.56
C LEU A 279 19.10 -12.92 21.45
N ASN A 280 18.09 -13.72 21.09
CA ASN A 280 17.67 -14.91 21.81
C ASN A 280 18.24 -16.21 21.22
N MET A 281 19.29 -16.14 20.40
CA MET A 281 19.96 -17.33 19.87
C MET A 281 20.36 -18.29 21.02
N LYS A 282 20.18 -19.59 20.78
CA LYS A 282 20.51 -20.64 21.76
C LYS A 282 22.03 -20.83 21.90
N ASP A 283 22.75 -20.69 20.80
CA ASP A 283 24.20 -20.79 20.74
C ASP A 283 24.82 -19.45 21.17
N THR A 284 25.19 -19.34 22.45
CA THR A 284 25.71 -18.10 23.03
C THR A 284 27.11 -17.74 22.53
N GLN A 285 27.90 -18.73 22.12
CA GLN A 285 29.22 -18.48 21.54
C GLN A 285 29.09 -17.82 20.17
N LYS A 286 28.23 -18.37 19.29
CA LYS A 286 27.95 -17.74 17.99
C LYS A 286 27.28 -16.38 18.11
N LEU A 287 26.42 -16.21 19.13
CA LEU A 287 25.84 -14.90 19.42
C LEU A 287 26.94 -13.88 19.73
N GLN A 288 27.87 -14.22 20.63
CA GLN A 288 28.98 -13.34 20.98
C GLN A 288 29.85 -12.99 19.77
N GLU A 289 30.26 -14.00 18.98
CA GLU A 289 31.07 -13.80 17.76
C GLU A 289 30.36 -12.87 16.75
N ALA A 290 29.06 -13.05 16.55
CA ALA A 290 28.27 -12.21 15.64
C ALA A 290 28.13 -10.77 16.15
N LEU A 291 27.96 -10.57 17.46
CA LEU A 291 27.85 -9.25 18.08
C LEU A 291 29.19 -8.50 18.03
N GLU A 292 30.31 -9.14 18.36
CA GLU A 292 31.64 -8.52 18.35
C GLU A 292 32.06 -8.00 16.97
N ALA A 293 31.51 -8.58 15.90
CA ALA A 293 31.80 -8.17 14.53
C ALA A 293 31.09 -6.87 14.10
N GLU A 294 29.92 -6.55 14.66
CA GLU A 294 29.03 -5.51 14.13
C GLU A 294 28.46 -4.54 15.18
N ILE A 295 28.52 -4.89 16.46
CA ILE A 295 27.86 -4.18 17.56
C ILE A 295 28.91 -3.61 18.52
N PRO A 296 28.75 -2.34 18.98
CA PRO A 296 29.67 -1.72 19.93
C PRO A 296 29.91 -2.55 21.20
N PRO A 297 31.14 -2.57 21.75
CA PRO A 297 31.49 -3.42 22.89
C PRO A 297 30.61 -3.26 24.14
N HIS A 298 30.10 -2.05 24.40
CA HIS A 298 29.25 -1.78 25.55
C HIS A 298 27.87 -2.45 25.42
N LEU A 299 27.24 -2.41 24.24
CA LEU A 299 26.01 -3.14 23.95
C LEU A 299 26.24 -4.65 23.95
N THR A 300 27.32 -5.12 23.35
CA THR A 300 27.69 -6.55 23.32
C THR A 300 27.84 -7.11 24.74
N SER A 301 28.56 -6.39 25.61
CA SER A 301 28.75 -6.80 27.02
C SER A 301 27.42 -6.89 27.76
N TYR A 302 26.53 -5.91 27.56
CA TYR A 302 25.19 -5.91 28.15
C TYR A 302 24.33 -7.08 27.66
N ILE A 303 24.30 -7.31 26.35
CA ILE A 303 23.54 -8.42 25.75
C ILE A 303 24.00 -9.75 26.35
N MET A 304 25.31 -9.97 26.44
CA MET A 304 25.86 -11.21 27.02
C MET A 304 25.58 -11.33 28.51
N ALA A 305 25.58 -10.23 29.27
CA ALA A 305 25.20 -10.25 30.69
C ALA A 305 23.72 -10.65 30.89
N VAL A 306 22.80 -10.11 30.09
CA VAL A 306 21.38 -10.51 30.13
C VAL A 306 21.19 -11.99 29.81
N ARG A 307 21.89 -12.49 28.79
CA ARG A 307 21.78 -13.89 28.34
C ARG A 307 22.40 -14.87 29.32
N THR A 308 23.56 -14.55 29.90
CA THR A 308 24.18 -15.38 30.95
C THR A 308 23.36 -15.35 32.25
N GLY A 309 22.64 -14.26 32.52
CA GLY A 309 21.65 -14.15 33.59
C GLY A 309 20.35 -14.94 33.36
N GLY A 310 20.23 -15.69 32.26
CA GLY A 310 19.08 -16.56 31.95
C GLY A 310 17.83 -15.83 31.47
N LYS A 311 17.93 -14.52 31.17
CA LYS A 311 16.80 -13.71 30.66
C LYS A 311 16.77 -13.70 29.14
N ALA A 312 15.59 -13.45 28.60
CA ALA A 312 15.34 -13.32 27.17
C ALA A 312 14.88 -11.89 26.83
N PHE A 313 15.25 -11.45 25.65
CA PHE A 313 14.82 -10.17 25.09
C PHE A 313 13.43 -10.32 24.49
N ASN A 314 12.49 -9.46 24.88
CA ASN A 314 11.15 -9.41 24.28
C ASN A 314 11.02 -8.32 23.22
N SER A 315 11.96 -7.37 23.22
CA SER A 315 12.09 -6.32 22.22
C SER A 315 13.55 -5.90 22.11
N VAL A 316 13.97 -5.44 20.93
CA VAL A 316 15.26 -4.77 20.75
C VAL A 316 15.35 -3.47 21.56
N MET A 317 14.21 -2.88 21.93
CA MET A 317 14.12 -1.72 22.83
C MET A 317 14.58 -2.02 24.27
N ASN A 318 14.81 -3.28 24.63
CA ASN A 318 15.43 -3.63 25.91
C ASN A 318 16.93 -3.23 26.00
N LEU A 319 17.52 -2.75 24.90
CA LEU A 319 18.92 -2.28 24.84
C LEU A 319 19.07 -0.79 25.16
N ILE A 320 17.96 -0.09 25.38
CA ILE A 320 17.90 1.33 25.76
C ILE A 320 17.08 1.42 27.05
N PRO A 321 17.38 2.36 27.97
CA PRO A 321 16.69 2.45 29.26
C PRO A 321 15.17 2.47 29.09
N ALA A 322 14.47 1.70 29.94
CA ALA A 322 13.02 1.65 29.91
C ALA A 322 12.45 3.08 30.03
N PRO A 323 11.71 3.54 29.00
CA PRO A 323 11.18 4.89 29.03
C PRO A 323 10.04 5.00 30.03
N GLU A 324 9.97 6.12 30.72
CA GLU A 324 8.83 6.45 31.58
C GLU A 324 7.56 6.65 30.72
N PRO A 325 6.37 6.30 31.22
CA PRO A 325 5.12 6.62 30.55
C PRO A 325 5.04 8.12 30.29
N ASP A 326 4.54 8.50 29.12
CA ASP A 326 4.22 9.91 28.84
C ASP A 326 3.23 10.41 29.91
N GLU A 327 3.44 11.63 30.42
CA GLU A 327 2.49 12.26 31.35
C GLU A 327 1.13 12.40 30.64
N VAL A 328 0.15 11.57 31.02
CA VAL A 328 -1.21 11.67 30.49
C VAL A 328 -1.81 12.97 31.04
N PRO A 329 -2.27 13.91 30.19
CA PRO A 329 -3.01 15.07 30.67
C PRO A 329 -4.21 14.61 31.50
N GLU A 330 -4.43 15.23 32.66
CA GLU A 330 -5.49 14.83 33.62
C GLU A 330 -6.92 14.80 33.03
N GLU A 331 -7.13 15.32 31.81
CA GLU A 331 -8.42 15.38 31.12
C GLU A 331 -8.82 14.07 30.40
N GLU A 332 -7.91 13.11 30.17
CA GLU A 332 -8.23 11.79 29.57
C GLU A 332 -8.49 10.68 30.61
N ALA A 333 -8.44 11.01 31.91
CA ALA A 333 -8.87 10.08 32.93
C ALA A 333 -10.40 10.00 32.91
N GLU A 334 -10.96 8.98 32.25
CA GLU A 334 -12.38 8.66 32.40
C GLU A 334 -12.71 8.62 33.91
N PRO A 335 -13.75 9.33 34.39
CA PRO A 335 -14.12 9.29 35.79
C PRO A 335 -14.48 7.85 36.16
N GLN A 336 -13.67 7.25 37.03
CA GLN A 336 -14.00 5.98 37.67
C GLN A 336 -15.31 6.18 38.43
N GLU A 337 -16.40 5.56 37.95
CA GLU A 337 -17.63 5.45 38.72
C GLU A 337 -17.33 4.62 39.97
N ASP A 338 -17.21 5.30 41.11
CA ASP A 338 -17.17 4.68 42.43
C ASP A 338 -18.41 3.78 42.61
N PRO A 339 -18.26 2.49 42.96
CA PRO A 339 -19.40 1.68 43.35
C PRO A 339 -19.89 2.18 44.71
N ALA A 340 -20.96 2.98 44.67
CA ALA A 340 -21.68 3.44 45.84
C ALA A 340 -22.09 2.24 46.72
N THR A 341 -21.46 2.14 47.89
CA THR A 341 -21.89 1.26 48.97
C THR A 341 -23.24 1.71 49.49
N THR A 342 -24.29 0.94 49.22
CA THR A 342 -25.51 0.93 50.06
C THR A 342 -25.81 -0.50 50.47
N GLN A 343 -25.41 -0.84 51.70
CA GLN A 343 -25.99 -1.96 52.43
C GLN A 343 -27.28 -1.52 53.10
N PRO A 344 -28.30 -2.38 53.15
CA PRO A 344 -29.17 -2.48 54.31
C PRO A 344 -28.94 -3.80 55.07
N GLN A 345 -28.95 -3.69 56.40
CA GLN A 345 -28.84 -4.77 57.38
C GLN A 345 -30.05 -5.72 57.38
N GLY A 346 -29.82 -7.00 57.67
CA GLY A 346 -30.84 -7.98 58.06
C GLY A 346 -30.29 -9.41 58.21
N ASP A 347 -30.44 -9.97 59.41
CA ASP A 347 -29.84 -11.21 59.98
C ASP A 347 -30.18 -12.59 59.30
N PRO A 348 -29.47 -13.70 59.63
CA PRO A 348 -29.47 -15.01 58.94
C PRO A 348 -30.30 -16.10 59.70
N PRO A 349 -30.18 -17.43 59.47
CA PRO A 349 -29.92 -18.27 58.27
C PRO A 349 -30.97 -19.42 58.09
N SER A 350 -30.94 -20.16 56.96
CA SER A 350 -31.33 -21.60 56.97
C SER A 350 -30.72 -22.45 55.83
N SER A 351 -29.85 -23.38 56.21
CA SER A 351 -29.80 -24.82 55.81
C SER A 351 -29.81 -25.27 54.33
N GLN A 352 -28.63 -25.69 53.82
CA GLN A 352 -28.24 -27.02 53.23
C GLN A 352 -29.12 -27.76 52.15
N PRO A 353 -28.61 -28.79 51.42
CA PRO A 353 -27.36 -28.95 50.63
C PRO A 353 -27.54 -29.78 49.30
N GLY A 354 -26.47 -30.00 48.53
CA GLY A 354 -26.34 -31.06 47.49
C GLY A 354 -26.25 -30.52 46.05
N GLU A 355 -25.39 -30.98 45.14
CA GLU A 355 -24.77 -32.30 44.97
C GLU A 355 -23.37 -32.21 44.31
N GLU A 356 -22.61 -33.30 44.53
CA GLU A 356 -21.23 -33.56 44.15
C GLU A 356 -21.06 -34.19 42.74
N ASN A 357 -20.08 -33.68 41.97
CA ASN A 357 -19.05 -34.38 41.15
C ASN A 357 -19.43 -35.38 40.01
N PRO A 358 -18.49 -35.88 39.16
CA PRO A 358 -17.10 -35.45 38.88
C PRO A 358 -16.62 -35.50 37.39
N ALA A 359 -15.48 -34.82 37.17
CA ALA A 359 -14.27 -35.22 36.43
C ALA A 359 -14.27 -35.61 34.94
N SER A 360 -13.43 -34.86 34.19
CA SER A 360 -12.39 -35.45 33.33
C SER A 360 -11.24 -34.44 33.13
N GLN A 361 -10.04 -34.79 33.64
CA GLN A 361 -8.76 -34.15 33.32
C GLN A 361 -8.39 -34.40 31.85
N PRO A 362 -7.51 -33.57 31.24
CA PRO A 362 -6.12 -34.03 31.15
C PRO A 362 -5.02 -32.93 31.24
N SER A 363 -3.89 -33.40 31.76
CA SER A 363 -2.49 -33.05 31.43
C SER A 363 -1.98 -31.60 31.64
N GLU A 364 -1.21 -31.43 32.71
CA GLU A 364 -0.22 -30.37 32.88
C GLU A 364 0.95 -30.55 31.89
N SER A 365 1.05 -29.65 30.91
CA SER A 365 2.31 -29.29 30.27
C SER A 365 2.71 -27.91 30.76
N THR A 366 3.93 -27.82 31.30
CA THR A 366 4.52 -26.62 31.90
C THR A 366 4.71 -25.53 30.85
N ASP A 367 3.76 -24.59 30.78
CA ASP A 367 3.86 -23.34 30.03
C ASP A 367 4.31 -22.22 30.99
N GLN A 368 5.62 -22.12 31.22
CA GLN A 368 6.22 -20.96 31.89
C GLN A 368 6.76 -20.03 30.81
N GLY A 369 5.97 -19.03 30.42
CA GLY A 369 6.42 -18.02 29.48
C GLY A 369 5.39 -17.04 28.94
N ARG A 370 4.17 -16.96 29.48
CA ARG A 370 3.18 -15.99 28.99
C ARG A 370 2.32 -15.36 30.08
N SER A 371 2.08 -14.08 29.85
CA SER A 371 1.13 -13.17 30.51
C SER A 371 1.66 -12.38 31.70
N GLU A 372 2.24 -11.22 31.40
CA GLU A 372 1.92 -10.03 32.20
C GLU A 372 0.39 -9.86 32.11
N LYS A 373 -0.32 -10.19 33.19
CA LYS A 373 -1.75 -9.87 33.33
C LYS A 373 -1.85 -8.36 33.59
N GLN A 374 -2.08 -7.57 32.55
CA GLN A 374 -2.52 -6.18 32.68
C GLN A 374 -4.05 -6.12 32.70
N ALA A 375 -4.59 -5.28 33.58
CA ALA A 375 -5.99 -4.89 33.53
C ALA A 375 -6.28 -4.20 32.19
N ALA A 376 -7.46 -4.45 31.61
CA ALA A 376 -7.86 -3.82 30.36
C ALA A 376 -7.82 -2.29 30.51
N GLY A 377 -7.06 -1.62 29.63
CA GLY A 377 -7.01 -0.15 29.54
C GLY A 377 -5.79 0.55 30.14
N ALA A 378 -4.97 -0.11 30.98
CA ALA A 378 -3.78 0.54 31.55
C ALA A 378 -2.60 0.59 30.55
N PRO A 379 -1.87 1.72 30.43
CA PRO A 379 -0.68 1.81 29.57
C PRO A 379 0.37 0.75 29.96
N PRO A 380 1.07 0.14 28.98
CA PRO A 380 2.06 -0.87 29.28
C PRO A 380 3.23 -0.28 30.08
N VAL A 381 3.56 -0.89 31.21
CA VAL A 381 4.75 -0.53 32.00
C VAL A 381 5.94 -1.31 31.47
N PHE A 382 6.93 -0.60 30.93
CA PHE A 382 8.18 -1.21 30.48
C PHE A 382 9.19 -1.30 31.61
N LYS A 383 9.89 -2.43 31.70
CA LYS A 383 10.93 -2.66 32.72
C LYS A 383 12.24 -3.05 32.07
N ASP A 384 13.34 -2.65 32.71
CA ASP A 384 14.67 -3.10 32.37
C ASP A 384 14.86 -4.57 32.74
N LEU A 385 15.66 -5.28 31.94
CA LEU A 385 15.94 -6.69 32.16
C LEU A 385 16.96 -6.91 33.28
N THR A 386 17.66 -5.87 33.72
CA THR A 386 18.73 -5.92 34.73
C THR A 386 18.58 -4.78 35.72
N PRO A 387 19.14 -4.89 36.94
CA PRO A 387 19.19 -3.77 37.88
C PRO A 387 20.02 -2.60 37.36
N GLU A 388 21.10 -2.88 36.63
CA GLU A 388 21.85 -1.87 35.90
C GLU A 388 21.08 -1.49 34.64
N PRO A 389 20.90 -0.19 34.35
CA PRO A 389 20.20 0.24 33.16
C PRO A 389 20.98 -0.18 31.90
N PRO A 390 20.29 -0.53 30.81
CA PRO A 390 20.94 -0.83 29.55
C PRO A 390 21.73 0.39 29.03
N PRO A 391 22.91 0.18 28.40
CA PRO A 391 23.83 1.27 28.09
C PRO A 391 23.52 1.99 26.76
N GLY A 392 22.58 1.51 25.95
CA GLY A 392 22.27 2.11 24.65
C GLY A 392 21.48 3.39 24.75
N THR A 393 21.58 4.23 23.72
CA THR A 393 20.86 5.50 23.62
C THR A 393 19.93 5.53 22.41
N PRO A 394 18.99 6.50 22.29
CA PRO A 394 18.16 6.66 21.09
C PRO A 394 18.97 6.76 19.79
N GLU A 395 20.18 7.31 19.84
CA GLU A 395 21.11 7.44 18.71
C GLU A 395 21.64 6.08 18.22
N ASP A 396 21.62 5.04 19.04
CA ASP A 396 22.01 3.67 18.66
C ASP A 396 20.87 2.93 17.93
N LEU A 397 19.63 3.46 17.95
CA LEU A 397 18.46 2.81 17.36
C LEU A 397 18.63 2.44 15.88
N PRO A 398 19.19 3.28 14.99
CA PRO A 398 19.38 2.91 13.59
C PRO A 398 20.19 1.62 13.44
N LEU A 399 21.29 1.49 14.20
CA LEU A 399 22.13 0.30 14.18
C LEU A 399 21.39 -0.90 14.80
N ILE A 400 20.75 -0.69 15.96
CA ILE A 400 20.02 -1.75 16.67
C ILE A 400 18.90 -2.32 15.79
N LEU A 401 18.10 -1.47 15.14
CA LEU A 401 16.99 -1.90 14.30
C LEU A 401 17.43 -2.53 12.98
N ASP A 402 18.57 -2.09 12.43
CA ASP A 402 19.14 -2.68 11.21
C ASP A 402 19.71 -4.08 11.48
N ARG A 403 20.46 -4.24 12.58
CA ARG A 403 21.29 -5.43 12.83
C ARG A 403 20.66 -6.48 13.72
N LEU A 404 19.76 -6.10 14.63
CA LEU A 404 19.29 -6.96 15.70
C LEU A 404 17.81 -7.32 15.52
N THR A 405 17.44 -8.49 16.02
CA THR A 405 16.06 -8.94 16.12
C THR A 405 15.86 -9.78 17.38
N VAL A 406 14.62 -9.84 17.86
CA VAL A 406 14.19 -10.80 18.89
C VAL A 406 13.37 -11.96 18.31
N ASP A 407 12.91 -11.81 17.06
CA ASP A 407 12.18 -12.81 16.31
C ASP A 407 13.05 -13.37 15.18
N ALA A 408 13.12 -14.70 15.08
CA ALA A 408 13.87 -15.42 14.05
C ALA A 408 13.03 -15.72 12.81
N THR A 409 11.77 -15.29 12.74
CA THR A 409 10.95 -15.47 11.54
C THR A 409 11.63 -14.80 10.35
N PRO A 410 11.73 -15.49 9.19
CA PRO A 410 12.47 -14.96 8.03
C PRO A 410 11.74 -13.80 7.34
N ALA A 411 10.44 -13.66 7.56
CA ALA A 411 9.62 -12.59 7.03
C ALA A 411 8.55 -12.19 8.06
N MET A 412 8.30 -10.88 8.14
CA MET A 412 7.30 -10.29 9.02
C MET A 412 6.20 -9.70 8.14
N ALA A 413 4.94 -9.88 8.54
CA ALA A 413 3.79 -9.48 7.74
C ALA A 413 2.91 -8.48 8.49
N GLY A 414 2.28 -7.56 7.75
CA GLY A 414 1.32 -6.60 8.29
C GLY A 414 1.91 -5.41 9.04
N ARG A 415 3.23 -5.19 8.95
CA ARG A 415 3.83 -3.93 9.43
C ARG A 415 3.69 -2.82 8.39
N ILE A 416 3.61 -1.59 8.87
CA ILE A 416 3.43 -0.39 8.05
C ILE A 416 4.78 0.28 7.86
N ASN A 417 5.14 0.53 6.60
CA ASN A 417 6.33 1.28 6.25
C ASN A 417 6.14 2.76 6.54
N VAL A 418 6.67 3.24 7.67
CA VAL A 418 6.53 4.62 8.12
C VAL A 418 7.43 5.60 7.38
N SER A 419 8.30 5.16 6.46
CA SER A 419 9.05 6.09 5.60
C SER A 419 8.30 6.46 4.31
N THR A 420 7.31 5.67 3.89
CA THR A 420 6.61 5.85 2.61
C THR A 420 5.08 5.78 2.69
N ALA A 421 4.48 5.33 3.81
CA ALA A 421 3.02 5.20 3.95
C ALA A 421 2.29 6.54 3.78
N PRO A 422 1.19 6.60 3.01
CA PRO A 422 0.37 7.80 2.89
C PRO A 422 -0.35 8.11 4.21
N LEU A 423 -0.82 9.35 4.35
CA LEU A 423 -1.46 9.85 5.58
C LEU A 423 -2.57 8.92 6.13
N PRO A 424 -3.53 8.41 5.33
CA PRO A 424 -4.58 7.55 5.88
C PRO A 424 -4.07 6.21 6.42
N VAL A 425 -2.96 5.69 5.87
CA VAL A 425 -2.34 4.45 6.35
C VAL A 425 -1.54 4.72 7.63
N LEU A 426 -0.85 5.87 7.73
CA LEU A 426 -0.20 6.28 8.99
C LEU A 426 -1.21 6.47 10.11
N ALA A 427 -2.32 7.14 9.82
CA ALA A 427 -3.41 7.35 10.76
C ALA A 427 -3.97 6.02 11.31
N SER A 428 -3.91 4.93 10.54
CA SER A 428 -4.31 3.60 11.02
C SER A 428 -3.48 3.05 12.19
N ILE A 429 -2.34 3.67 12.52
CA ILE A 429 -1.57 3.37 13.73
C ILE A 429 -2.23 4.11 14.90
N VAL A 430 -3.17 3.44 15.56
CA VAL A 430 -4.07 4.00 16.59
C VAL A 430 -3.38 4.67 17.77
N GLU A 431 -2.11 4.37 18.04
CA GLU A 431 -1.34 5.04 19.09
C GLU A 431 -0.77 6.41 18.69
N LEU A 432 -0.82 6.79 17.41
CA LEU A 432 -0.37 8.08 16.92
C LEU A 432 -1.52 9.09 16.87
N THR A 433 -1.27 10.31 17.32
CA THR A 433 -2.23 11.42 17.16
C THR A 433 -2.20 11.97 15.73
N ASP A 434 -3.21 12.76 15.36
CA ASP A 434 -3.25 13.39 14.04
C ASP A 434 -2.09 14.39 13.86
N GLU A 435 -1.68 15.09 14.92
CA GLU A 435 -0.49 15.95 14.88
C GLU A 435 0.78 15.15 14.62
N GLU A 436 0.96 14.01 15.30
CA GLU A 436 2.11 13.12 15.09
C GLU A 436 2.12 12.54 13.67
N VAL A 437 0.97 12.12 13.15
CA VAL A 437 0.82 11.61 11.78
C VAL A 437 1.25 12.67 10.76
N GLN A 438 0.78 13.91 10.90
CA GLN A 438 1.16 15.03 10.03
C GLN A 438 2.64 15.39 10.17
N ALA A 439 3.17 15.41 11.41
CA ALA A 439 4.57 15.71 11.68
C ALA A 439 5.49 14.65 11.05
N ILE A 440 5.15 13.36 11.18
CA ILE A 440 5.88 12.26 10.55
C ILE A 440 5.86 12.41 9.02
N PHE A 441 4.69 12.67 8.45
CA PHE A 441 4.54 12.81 7.01
C PHE A 441 5.38 13.96 6.45
N ALA A 442 5.36 15.12 7.12
CA ALA A 442 6.14 16.31 6.73
C ALA A 442 7.65 16.12 6.93
N ALA A 443 8.07 15.52 8.04
CA ALA A 443 9.49 15.34 8.38
C ALA A 443 10.24 14.50 7.34
N ARG A 444 9.59 13.52 6.70
CA ARG A 444 10.22 12.67 5.67
C ARG A 444 10.85 13.45 4.52
N GLN A 445 10.32 14.61 4.15
CA GLN A 445 10.90 15.42 3.07
C GLN A 445 12.22 16.09 3.47
N GLN A 446 12.51 16.19 4.76
CA GLN A 446 13.69 16.84 5.31
C GLN A 446 14.79 15.85 5.70
N LEU A 447 14.45 14.56 5.79
CA LEU A 447 15.36 13.49 6.19
C LEU A 447 16.00 12.85 4.96
N ASP A 448 17.26 12.45 5.08
CA ASP A 448 17.93 11.68 4.04
C ASP A 448 17.55 10.19 4.08
N ALA A 449 17.97 9.44 3.07
CA ALA A 449 17.65 8.02 2.94
C ALA A 449 18.32 7.14 4.00
N ASP A 450 19.44 7.56 4.58
CA ASP A 450 20.11 6.82 5.64
C ASP A 450 19.30 6.95 6.95
N GLN A 451 18.79 8.14 7.23
CA GLN A 451 17.90 8.40 8.37
C GLN A 451 16.57 7.63 8.23
N LEU A 452 15.97 7.61 7.04
CA LEU A 452 14.72 6.91 6.78
C LEU A 452 14.85 5.38 6.65
N SER A 453 16.07 4.84 6.67
CA SER A 453 16.34 3.42 6.46
C SER A 453 15.78 2.49 7.53
N THR A 454 15.51 3.02 8.73
CA THR A 454 14.86 2.29 9.84
C THR A 454 13.81 3.17 10.51
N PRO A 455 12.83 2.60 11.23
CA PRO A 455 11.86 3.40 12.00
C PRO A 455 12.47 4.26 13.11
N ALA A 456 13.78 4.17 13.37
CA ALA A 456 14.48 4.93 14.39
C ALA A 456 14.27 6.45 14.24
N PHE A 457 14.08 6.94 13.01
CA PHE A 457 13.88 8.37 12.76
C PHE A 457 12.70 8.96 13.53
N LEU A 458 11.69 8.13 13.87
CA LEU A 458 10.55 8.56 14.69
C LEU A 458 11.00 9.09 16.06
N VAL A 459 12.04 8.49 16.64
CA VAL A 459 12.59 8.92 17.93
C VAL A 459 13.72 9.91 17.72
N THR A 460 14.66 9.64 16.81
CA THR A 460 15.86 10.48 16.65
C THR A 460 15.54 11.86 16.10
N ALA A 461 14.44 12.03 15.37
CA ALA A 461 13.94 13.33 14.93
C ALA A 461 12.94 13.97 15.92
N GLY A 462 12.70 13.34 17.07
CA GLY A 462 11.79 13.87 18.11
C GLY A 462 10.32 13.87 17.72
N LEU A 463 9.90 13.00 16.79
CA LEU A 463 8.52 12.93 16.30
C LEU A 463 7.61 12.14 17.24
N VAL A 464 8.18 11.16 17.95
CA VAL A 464 7.47 10.26 18.86
C VAL A 464 8.36 9.99 20.08
N SER A 465 7.77 9.95 21.28
CA SER A 465 8.51 9.61 22.51
C SER A 465 9.06 8.17 22.46
N PRO A 466 10.19 7.85 23.13
CA PRO A 466 10.68 6.48 23.22
C PRO A 466 9.66 5.50 23.80
N TYR A 467 8.79 5.97 24.70
CA TYR A 467 7.70 5.20 25.30
C TYR A 467 6.68 4.77 24.25
N LYS A 468 6.11 5.74 23.52
CA LYS A 468 5.15 5.49 22.45
C LYS A 468 5.79 4.71 21.30
N PHE A 469 7.03 5.01 20.93
CA PHE A 469 7.79 4.26 19.92
C PHE A 469 7.90 2.78 20.25
N ARG A 470 8.19 2.44 21.52
CA ARG A 470 8.27 1.05 21.97
C ARG A 470 6.94 0.30 21.83
N ARG A 471 5.80 0.99 21.96
CA ARG A 471 4.46 0.42 21.76
C ARG A 471 4.16 0.15 20.28
N ILE A 472 4.53 1.08 19.40
CA ILE A 472 4.23 0.97 17.96
C ILE A 472 5.26 0.15 17.18
N LEU A 473 6.47 -0.07 17.71
CA LEU A 473 7.56 -0.77 17.02
C LEU A 473 7.14 -2.11 16.38
N PRO A 474 6.33 -2.99 17.03
CA PRO A 474 5.88 -4.23 16.40
C PRO A 474 5.01 -4.05 15.15
N LYS A 475 4.44 -2.86 14.96
CA LYS A 475 3.52 -2.49 13.87
C LYS A 475 4.19 -1.71 12.74
N VAL A 476 5.42 -1.24 12.91
CA VAL A 476 6.08 -0.32 11.95
C VAL A 476 7.37 -0.90 11.39
N THR A 477 7.73 -0.48 10.18
CA THR A 477 8.98 -0.79 9.50
C THR A 477 9.41 0.38 8.60
N SER A 478 10.61 0.30 8.02
CA SER A 478 11.06 1.15 6.90
C SER A 478 11.37 0.33 5.64
N ALA A 479 11.07 -0.97 5.67
CA ALA A 479 11.48 -1.92 4.64
C ALA A 479 10.28 -2.66 4.03
N SER A 480 10.47 -3.10 2.80
CA SER A 480 9.50 -3.92 2.08
C SER A 480 10.15 -5.03 1.29
N ALA A 481 9.41 -6.12 1.11
CA ALA A 481 9.73 -7.20 0.19
C ALA A 481 8.85 -7.25 -1.05
N VAL A 482 7.79 -6.45 -1.08
CA VAL A 482 6.80 -6.50 -2.15
C VAL A 482 6.56 -5.09 -2.68
N PHE A 483 6.54 -4.95 -4.00
CA PHE A 483 6.48 -3.65 -4.66
C PHE A 483 5.42 -3.68 -5.78
N THR A 484 4.55 -2.67 -5.82
CA THR A 484 3.74 -2.36 -7.00
C THR A 484 4.57 -1.63 -8.04
N VAL A 485 4.37 -2.00 -9.30
CA VAL A 485 4.84 -1.30 -10.48
C VAL A 485 3.62 -0.90 -11.30
N ASP A 486 3.46 0.39 -11.59
CA ASP A 486 2.52 0.88 -12.60
C ASP A 486 3.33 1.34 -13.82
N ALA A 487 3.29 0.54 -14.88
CA ALA A 487 4.10 0.71 -16.07
C ALA A 487 3.25 1.24 -17.22
N VAL A 488 3.67 2.35 -17.81
CA VAL A 488 3.06 2.96 -18.99
C VAL A 488 4.03 2.83 -20.15
N GLY A 489 3.68 2.04 -21.15
CA GLY A 489 4.45 1.86 -22.38
C GLY A 489 3.82 2.62 -23.54
N TYR A 490 4.63 3.27 -24.35
CA TYR A 490 4.17 4.15 -25.43
C TYR A 490 5.18 4.27 -26.56
N GLY A 491 4.72 4.73 -27.72
CA GLY A 491 5.59 5.03 -28.87
C GLY A 491 5.50 6.48 -29.29
N ASP A 492 6.65 7.11 -29.52
CA ASP A 492 6.73 8.56 -29.85
C ASP A 492 5.94 8.94 -31.12
N HIS A 493 5.70 7.96 -32.00
CA HIS A 493 5.14 8.11 -33.36
C HIS A 493 3.75 7.51 -33.58
N THR A 494 3.13 6.87 -32.57
CA THR A 494 1.81 6.21 -32.75
C THR A 494 0.68 6.79 -31.90
N GLY A 495 1.01 7.55 -30.84
CA GLY A 495 0.04 8.05 -29.86
C GLY A 495 -0.63 6.94 -29.03
N VAL A 496 -0.24 5.68 -29.26
CA VAL A 496 -0.76 4.52 -28.55
C VAL A 496 -0.01 4.33 -27.25
N THR A 497 -0.77 4.10 -26.18
CA THR A 497 -0.26 3.81 -24.85
C THR A 497 -0.85 2.50 -24.34
N GLN A 498 -0.13 1.84 -23.43
CA GLN A 498 -0.61 0.69 -22.67
C GLN A 498 -0.18 0.83 -21.22
N ARG A 499 -1.09 0.54 -20.30
CA ARG A 499 -0.84 0.59 -18.86
C ARG A 499 -0.96 -0.80 -18.23
N ILE A 500 0.04 -1.18 -17.44
CA ILE A 500 0.09 -2.46 -16.76
C ILE A 500 0.46 -2.22 -15.30
N LYS A 501 -0.35 -2.78 -14.39
CA LYS A 501 -0.05 -2.84 -12.97
C LYS A 501 0.44 -4.24 -12.62
N ALA A 502 1.58 -4.34 -11.95
CA ALA A 502 2.14 -5.59 -11.47
C ALA A 502 2.57 -5.48 -10.00
N VAL A 503 2.46 -6.57 -9.25
CA VAL A 503 2.99 -6.66 -7.88
C VAL A 503 4.12 -7.69 -7.88
N LEU A 504 5.29 -7.27 -7.42
CA LEU A 504 6.53 -8.03 -7.43
C LEU A 504 6.95 -8.36 -6.00
N GLU A 505 7.09 -9.64 -5.67
CA GLU A 505 7.73 -10.09 -4.43
C GLU A 505 9.19 -10.44 -4.69
N MET A 506 10.09 -9.81 -3.93
CA MET A 506 11.52 -10.04 -3.97
C MET A 506 11.93 -11.06 -2.90
N ARG A 507 12.32 -12.27 -3.34
CA ARG A 507 12.83 -13.37 -2.53
C ARG A 507 14.34 -13.49 -2.70
N GLY A 508 15.08 -12.71 -1.92
CA GLY A 508 16.50 -12.49 -2.18
C GLY A 508 16.69 -11.87 -3.58
N PRO A 509 17.53 -12.45 -4.46
CA PRO A 509 17.74 -11.92 -5.81
C PRO A 509 16.64 -12.30 -6.82
N VAL A 510 15.71 -13.20 -6.45
CA VAL A 510 14.67 -13.68 -7.36
C VAL A 510 13.40 -12.86 -7.17
N ALA A 511 12.84 -12.35 -8.26
CA ALA A 511 11.55 -11.68 -8.28
C ALA A 511 10.44 -12.67 -8.68
N GLN A 512 9.30 -12.60 -8.00
CA GLN A 512 8.08 -13.32 -8.33
C GLN A 512 6.95 -12.33 -8.59
N VAL A 513 6.31 -12.42 -9.77
CA VAL A 513 5.11 -11.64 -10.06
C VAL A 513 3.93 -12.28 -9.31
N ARG A 514 3.35 -11.54 -8.37
CA ARG A 514 2.19 -11.95 -7.56
C ARG A 514 0.86 -11.55 -8.17
N TYR A 515 0.86 -10.44 -8.88
CA TYR A 515 -0.32 -9.88 -9.52
C TYR A 515 0.09 -9.21 -10.82
N TYR A 516 -0.80 -9.27 -11.79
CA TYR A 516 -0.64 -8.65 -13.09
C TYR A 516 -2.01 -8.26 -13.63
N ARG A 517 -2.17 -6.99 -14.02
CA ARG A 517 -3.40 -6.48 -14.62
C ARG A 517 -3.09 -5.48 -15.72
N ASN A 518 -3.74 -5.67 -16.87
CA ASN A 518 -3.78 -4.65 -17.91
C ASN A 518 -4.84 -3.61 -17.53
N LEU A 519 -4.45 -2.36 -17.41
CA LEU A 519 -5.31 -1.22 -17.06
C LEU A 519 -5.64 -0.33 -18.26
N SER A 520 -5.20 -0.70 -19.47
CA SER A 520 -5.39 0.13 -20.68
C SER A 520 -6.87 0.37 -21.03
N SER A 521 -7.78 -0.47 -20.53
CA SER A 521 -9.23 -0.24 -20.66
C SER A 521 -9.75 0.93 -19.84
N LEU A 522 -8.97 1.42 -18.86
CA LEU A 522 -9.29 2.62 -18.07
C LEU A 522 -8.83 3.92 -18.78
N GLY A 523 -8.36 3.82 -20.03
CA GLY A 523 -7.87 4.96 -20.79
C GLY A 523 -6.37 5.17 -20.62
N THR A 524 -5.88 6.32 -21.10
CA THR A 524 -4.46 6.67 -21.10
C THR A 524 -3.92 6.93 -19.69
N ALA A 525 -4.76 7.46 -18.80
CA ALA A 525 -4.50 7.82 -17.40
C ALA A 525 -3.40 8.88 -17.17
N TYR A 526 -2.37 8.90 -18.02
CA TYR A 526 -1.21 9.76 -17.96
C TYR A 526 -0.90 10.36 -19.34
N LEU A 527 -0.06 11.39 -19.35
CA LEU A 527 0.55 12.10 -20.45
C LEU A 527 2.02 11.64 -20.59
N PRO A 528 2.29 10.47 -21.19
CA PRO A 528 3.58 9.82 -21.07
C PRO A 528 4.74 10.54 -21.79
N HIS A 529 4.42 11.43 -22.72
CA HIS A 529 5.37 12.20 -23.52
C HIS A 529 5.89 13.47 -22.82
N VAL A 530 5.33 13.84 -21.66
CA VAL A 530 5.69 15.07 -20.93
C VAL A 530 6.08 14.78 -19.49
N VAL A 531 6.37 15.83 -18.73
CA VAL A 531 6.34 15.73 -17.26
C VAL A 531 4.87 15.81 -16.87
N GLU A 532 4.34 14.73 -16.30
CA GLU A 532 2.95 14.67 -15.85
C GLU A 532 2.65 15.72 -14.77
N GLN A 533 1.71 16.61 -15.10
CA GLN A 533 1.24 17.63 -14.19
C GLN A 533 -0.20 18.03 -14.58
N ARG A 534 -1.12 17.99 -13.62
CA ARG A 534 -2.48 18.52 -13.77
C ARG A 534 -2.56 19.97 -13.34
N ALA A 535 -3.51 20.70 -13.91
CA ALA A 535 -3.80 22.05 -13.47
C ALA A 535 -4.39 22.00 -12.05
N THR A 536 -3.88 22.81 -11.13
CA THR A 536 -4.52 23.00 -9.83
C THR A 536 -5.69 23.97 -9.99
N ALA A 537 -6.85 23.61 -9.42
CA ALA A 537 -7.98 24.52 -9.33
C ALA A 537 -7.53 25.82 -8.63
N GLY A 538 -7.46 26.92 -9.38
CA GLY A 538 -6.95 28.22 -8.91
C GLY A 538 -5.98 28.95 -9.84
N GLN A 539 -5.42 28.30 -10.87
CA GLN A 539 -4.55 28.98 -11.87
C GLN A 539 -5.26 29.33 -13.19
N GLY A 540 -6.54 28.96 -13.36
CA GLY A 540 -7.39 29.46 -14.46
C GLY A 540 -8.09 30.74 -14.04
N GLY A 541 -7.58 31.89 -14.47
CA GLY A 541 -8.21 33.19 -14.23
C GLY A 541 -9.63 33.30 -14.81
N ARG A 542 -10.41 34.15 -14.13
CA ARG A 542 -11.71 34.73 -14.52
C ARG A 542 -11.93 34.93 -16.01
#